data_AF-A0A4Q9GY88-F1
#
_entry.id   AF-A0A4Q9GY88-F1
#
_cell.length_a   1.000
_cell.length_b   1.000
_cell.length_c   1.000
_cell.angle_alpha   90.00
_cell.angle_beta   90.00
_cell.angle_gamma   90.00
#
_symmetry.space_group_name_H-M   'P 1'
#
loop_
_entity.id
_entity.type
_entity.pdbx_description
1 polymer ?
#
loop_
_entity_poly.entity_id
_entity_poly.type
_entity_poly.pdbx_seq_one_letter_code
_entity_poly.pdbx_strand_id
1 'polypeptide(L)'
;MKLTARTSSVIAGAAISLMLLTGCAGGQSKLEACTILKDGLLEVNTALSDSVGDLQADPEAAADGMKSAADDFETAVAKITNSDVKGPADAAAGSITDFSDAIGEYAADPENADINAVSDSAAAVADAVTPLQTTCSA
;
A
#
# COMPACT_ATOMS: atom_id res chain seq x y z
N MET A 1 -53.23 27.57 28.54
CA MET A 1 -54.07 27.69 27.33
C MET A 1 -53.26 28.50 26.30
N LYS A 2 -52.84 28.02 25.13
CA LYS A 2 -53.33 26.96 24.24
C LYS A 2 -52.12 26.30 23.54
N LEU A 3 -51.99 24.98 23.65
CA LEU A 3 -51.26 24.16 22.67
C LEU A 3 -52.15 24.05 21.44
N THR A 4 -51.63 24.36 20.24
CA THR A 4 -52.35 24.13 18.99
C THR A 4 -51.56 23.14 18.15
N ALA A 5 -52.03 21.90 18.12
CA ALA A 5 -51.60 20.86 17.20
C ALA A 5 -52.26 21.07 15.82
N ARG A 6 -51.52 20.77 14.75
CA ARG A 6 -52.06 20.44 13.41
C ARG A 6 -51.22 19.30 12.83
N THR A 7 -51.71 18.05 12.95
CA THR A 7 -52.33 17.22 11.89
C THR A 7 -51.44 16.84 10.70
N SER A 8 -50.99 15.57 10.75
CA SER A 8 -51.03 14.52 9.72
C SER A 8 -50.42 14.75 8.33
N SER A 9 -49.40 13.94 8.03
CA SER A 9 -49.40 13.04 6.85
C SER A 9 -48.44 11.87 7.10
N VAL A 10 -49.01 10.68 7.21
CA VAL A 10 -48.35 9.37 7.06
C VAL A 10 -48.49 9.03 5.58
N ILE A 11 -47.41 8.75 4.84
CA ILE A 11 -47.41 7.90 3.63
C ILE A 11 -45.96 7.55 3.26
N ALA A 12 -45.74 6.24 3.13
CA ALA A 12 -44.81 5.53 2.27
C ALA A 12 -43.29 5.71 2.44
N GLY A 13 -42.69 4.68 3.02
CA GLY A 13 -41.93 3.75 2.16
C GLY A 13 -40.54 4.21 1.72
N ALA A 14 -39.59 4.14 2.65
CA ALA A 14 -38.25 3.69 2.34
C ALA A 14 -37.72 2.96 3.58
N ALA A 15 -38.05 1.68 3.67
CA ALA A 15 -37.24 0.75 4.45
C ALA A 15 -35.87 0.70 3.75
N ILE A 16 -34.96 1.61 4.14
CA ILE A 16 -33.54 1.50 3.83
C ILE A 16 -33.00 0.41 4.76
N SER A 17 -33.39 -0.81 4.43
CA SER A 17 -32.87 -2.03 5.00
C SER A 17 -31.41 -2.16 4.56
N LEU A 18 -30.49 -1.86 5.47
CA LEU A 18 -29.57 -2.88 5.99
C LEU A 18 -28.72 -3.71 4.98
N MET A 19 -28.31 -3.16 3.83
CA MET A 19 -27.57 -3.91 2.80
C MET A 19 -26.13 -3.45 2.51
N LEU A 20 -25.43 -2.86 3.50
CA LEU A 20 -23.96 -2.77 3.45
C LEU A 20 -23.28 -3.25 4.74
N LEU A 21 -24.06 -3.78 5.69
CA LEU A 21 -23.55 -4.35 6.95
C LEU A 21 -23.50 -5.88 6.92
N THR A 22 -23.29 -6.48 5.75
CA THR A 22 -22.78 -7.84 5.61
C THR A 22 -21.27 -7.81 5.37
N GLY A 23 -20.55 -6.95 6.10
CA GLY A 23 -19.18 -7.27 6.49
C GLY A 23 -19.27 -8.41 7.49
N CYS A 24 -19.17 -9.65 6.99
CA CYS A 24 -19.22 -10.83 7.83
C CYS A 24 -18.08 -10.74 8.86
N ALA A 25 -18.44 -10.55 10.14
CA ALA A 25 -17.60 -10.77 11.32
C ALA A 25 -16.20 -10.10 11.34
N GLY A 26 -16.15 -8.78 11.61
CA GLY A 26 -15.02 -8.13 12.29
C GLY A 26 -13.67 -8.00 11.55
N GLY A 27 -13.63 -8.23 10.24
CA GLY A 27 -12.42 -8.07 9.41
C GLY A 27 -12.35 -6.74 8.65
N GLN A 28 -11.13 -6.33 8.31
CA GLN A 28 -10.87 -5.17 7.44
C GLN A 28 -11.52 -5.32 6.06
N SER A 29 -12.13 -4.23 5.57
CA SER A 29 -12.70 -4.23 4.22
C SER A 29 -11.61 -4.25 3.14
N LYS A 30 -11.91 -4.83 1.97
CA LYS A 30 -10.98 -4.86 0.84
C LYS A 30 -10.55 -3.45 0.41
N LEU A 31 -11.48 -2.49 0.40
CA LEU A 31 -11.20 -1.09 0.07
C LEU A 31 -10.23 -0.44 1.06
N GLU A 32 -10.42 -0.70 2.36
CA GLU A 32 -9.53 -0.18 3.40
C GLU A 32 -8.12 -0.76 3.27
N ALA A 33 -8.02 -2.08 3.08
CA ALA A 33 -6.75 -2.76 2.82
C ALA A 33 -6.02 -2.18 1.59
N CYS A 34 -6.75 -1.98 0.49
CA CYS A 34 -6.21 -1.39 -0.74
C CYS A 34 -5.80 0.08 -0.58
N THR A 35 -6.47 0.83 0.30
CA THR A 35 -6.08 2.22 0.61
C THR A 35 -4.74 2.25 1.33
N ILE A 36 -4.59 1.44 2.39
CA ILE A 36 -3.33 1.31 3.14
C ILE A 36 -2.17 0.97 2.20
N LEU A 37 -2.40 0.02 1.30
CA LEU A 37 -1.38 -0.43 0.37
C LEU A 37 -1.01 0.64 -0.67
N LYS A 38 -2.00 1.35 -1.19
CA LYS A 38 -1.76 2.45 -2.13
C LYS A 38 -0.94 3.56 -1.49
N ASP A 39 -1.27 3.94 -0.25
CA ASP A 39 -0.55 4.98 0.46
C ASP A 39 0.92 4.57 0.68
N GLY A 40 1.16 3.33 1.12
CA GLY A 40 2.51 2.80 1.24
C GLY A 40 3.28 2.75 -0.09
N LEU A 41 2.64 2.35 -1.20
CA LEU A 41 3.28 2.36 -2.52
C LEU A 41 3.62 3.78 -3.01
N LEU A 42 2.85 4.79 -2.61
CA LEU A 42 3.17 6.18 -2.91
C LEU A 42 4.39 6.67 -2.14
N GLU A 43 4.55 6.25 -0.88
CA GLU A 43 5.73 6.54 -0.06
C GLU A 43 6.98 5.89 -0.66
N VAL A 44 6.91 4.61 -1.04
CA VAL A 44 8.02 3.90 -1.72
C VAL A 44 8.40 4.58 -3.03
N ASN A 45 7.43 4.98 -3.85
CA ASN A 45 7.73 5.70 -5.10
C ASN A 45 8.36 7.08 -4.86
N THR A 46 7.98 7.76 -3.79
CA THR A 46 8.56 9.05 -3.41
C THR A 46 10.01 8.85 -2.99
N ALA A 47 10.26 7.90 -2.08
CA ALA A 47 11.60 7.55 -1.64
C ALA A 47 12.49 7.12 -2.80
N LEU A 48 11.98 6.33 -3.75
CA LEU A 48 12.71 5.95 -4.96
C LEU A 48 13.07 7.18 -5.81
N SER A 49 12.14 8.09 -6.02
CA SER A 49 12.37 9.29 -6.82
C SER A 49 13.44 10.19 -6.19
N ASP A 50 13.41 10.32 -4.86
CA ASP A 50 14.41 11.08 -4.10
C ASP A 50 15.77 10.38 -4.12
N SER A 51 15.78 9.05 -3.89
CA SER A 51 16.99 8.22 -3.85
C SER A 51 17.71 8.16 -5.20
N VAL A 52 17.01 8.18 -6.34
CA VAL A 52 17.65 8.27 -7.66
C VAL A 52 18.43 9.59 -7.83
N GLY A 53 17.93 10.68 -7.24
CA GLY A 53 18.64 11.96 -7.20
C GLY A 53 19.92 11.88 -6.37
N ASP A 54 19.84 11.18 -5.24
CA ASP A 54 20.94 11.07 -4.29
C ASP A 54 21.96 9.98 -4.66
N LEU A 55 21.59 8.96 -5.44
CA LEU A 55 22.46 7.80 -5.75
C LEU A 55 23.84 8.16 -6.31
N GLN A 56 23.97 9.30 -7.00
CA GLN A 56 25.25 9.79 -7.55
C GLN A 56 26.03 10.68 -6.59
N ALA A 57 25.35 11.36 -5.67
CA ALA A 57 25.94 12.36 -4.77
C ALA A 57 26.21 11.78 -3.37
N ASP A 58 25.31 10.94 -2.89
CA ASP A 58 25.30 10.28 -1.59
C ASP A 58 24.55 8.93 -1.69
N PRO A 59 25.23 7.87 -2.15
CA PRO A 59 24.61 6.55 -2.29
C PRO A 59 24.18 5.94 -0.94
N GLU A 60 24.84 6.30 0.16
CA GLU A 60 24.44 5.85 1.51
C GLU A 60 23.09 6.45 1.91
N ALA A 61 22.89 7.76 1.69
CA ALA A 61 21.61 8.42 1.95
C ALA A 61 20.47 7.84 1.09
N ALA A 62 20.76 7.51 -0.17
CA ALA A 62 19.80 6.85 -1.06
C ALA A 62 19.42 5.44 -0.57
N ALA A 63 20.40 4.66 -0.11
CA ALA A 63 20.15 3.33 0.47
C ALA A 63 19.32 3.41 1.76
N ASP A 64 19.67 4.33 2.67
CA ASP A 64 18.93 4.54 3.92
C ASP A 64 17.49 5.01 3.66
N GLY A 65 17.29 5.91 2.70
CA GLY A 65 15.97 6.39 2.28
C GLY A 65 15.10 5.26 1.75
N MET A 66 15.64 4.43 0.87
CA MET A 66 14.94 3.25 0.34
C MET A 66 14.64 2.22 1.42
N LYS A 67 15.58 1.99 2.34
CA LYS A 67 15.39 1.08 3.46
C LYS A 67 14.26 1.53 4.37
N SER A 68 14.24 2.82 4.74
CA SER A 68 13.16 3.37 5.55
C SER A 68 11.81 3.20 4.87
N ALA A 69 11.73 3.45 3.56
CA ALA A 69 10.48 3.29 2.82
C ALA A 69 10.03 1.83 2.70
N ALA A 70 10.96 0.88 2.56
CA ALA A 70 10.66 -0.55 2.58
C ALA A 70 10.12 -0.99 3.95
N ASP A 71 10.77 -0.55 5.04
CA ASP A 71 10.34 -0.85 6.42
C ASP A 71 8.95 -0.24 6.74
N ASP A 72 8.69 0.97 6.27
CA ASP A 72 7.39 1.64 6.40
C ASP A 72 6.31 0.91 5.59
N PHE A 73 6.64 0.46 4.38
CA PHE A 73 5.74 -0.33 3.55
C PHE A 73 5.42 -1.69 4.19
N GLU A 74 6.41 -2.40 4.72
CA GLU A 74 6.21 -3.65 5.46
C GLU A 74 5.30 -3.41 6.68
N THR A 75 5.52 -2.32 7.41
CA THR A 75 4.68 -1.90 8.53
C THR A 75 3.24 -1.60 8.10
N ALA A 76 3.03 -1.01 6.93
CA ALA A 76 1.72 -0.78 6.36
C ALA A 76 1.04 -2.10 5.97
N VAL A 77 1.77 -3.01 5.31
CA VAL A 77 1.29 -4.34 4.92
C VAL A 77 0.94 -5.20 6.15
N ALA A 78 1.65 -5.06 7.26
CA ALA A 78 1.32 -5.74 8.52
C ALA A 78 -0.04 -5.33 9.10
N LYS A 79 -0.56 -4.14 8.74
CA LYS A 79 -1.91 -3.67 9.13
C LYS A 79 -3.00 -4.26 8.25
N ILE A 80 -2.64 -4.92 7.14
CA ILE A 80 -3.59 -5.55 6.24
C ILE A 80 -4.03 -6.88 6.83
N THR A 81 -5.32 -7.01 7.10
CA THR A 81 -5.93 -8.26 7.61
C THR A 81 -6.90 -8.88 6.61
N ASN A 82 -7.22 -8.17 5.53
CA ASN A 82 -8.06 -8.70 4.47
C ASN A 82 -7.32 -9.82 3.69
N SER A 83 -7.85 -11.04 3.70
CA SER A 83 -7.20 -12.22 3.10
C SER A 83 -6.97 -12.10 1.60
N ASP A 84 -7.82 -11.37 0.89
CA ASP A 84 -7.74 -11.23 -0.57
C ASP A 84 -6.63 -10.25 -0.97
N VAL A 85 -6.29 -9.31 -0.09
CA VAL A 85 -5.24 -8.30 -0.32
C VAL A 85 -3.91 -8.72 0.33
N LYS A 86 -3.94 -9.44 1.46
CA LYS A 86 -2.74 -9.74 2.26
C LYS A 86 -1.67 -10.51 1.49
N GLY A 87 -2.04 -11.57 0.76
CA GLY A 87 -1.07 -12.36 0.00
C GLY A 87 -0.31 -11.54 -1.05
N PRO A 88 -1.02 -10.85 -1.97
CA PRO A 88 -0.38 -9.91 -2.90
C PRO A 88 0.41 -8.79 -2.23
N ALA A 89 -0.07 -8.28 -1.09
CA ALA A 89 0.61 -7.24 -0.32
C ALA A 89 1.95 -7.71 0.26
N ASP A 90 1.98 -8.93 0.81
CA ASP A 90 3.19 -9.56 1.33
C ASP A 90 4.22 -9.80 0.23
N ALA A 91 3.77 -10.23 -0.95
CA ALA A 91 4.65 -10.42 -2.11
C ALA A 91 5.28 -9.10 -2.58
N ALA A 92 4.50 -8.01 -2.59
CA ALA A 92 5.02 -6.69 -2.89
C ALA A 92 5.99 -6.18 -1.82
N ALA A 93 5.71 -6.42 -0.54
CA ALA A 93 6.61 -6.02 0.54
C ALA A 93 7.96 -6.73 0.41
N GLY A 94 7.95 -8.05 0.20
CA GLY A 94 9.18 -8.81 -0.05
C GLY A 94 9.96 -8.28 -1.25
N SER A 95 9.29 -8.00 -2.37
CA SER A 95 9.97 -7.47 -3.57
C SER A 95 10.57 -6.08 -3.34
N ILE A 96 9.90 -5.22 -2.57
CA ILE A 96 10.39 -3.88 -2.23
C ILE A 96 11.58 -3.97 -1.27
N THR A 97 11.56 -4.90 -0.31
CA THR A 97 12.70 -5.19 0.56
C THR A 97 13.90 -5.69 -0.25
N ASP A 98 13.70 -6.66 -1.16
CA ASP A 98 14.77 -7.19 -2.03
C ASP A 98 15.38 -6.08 -2.91
N PHE A 99 14.55 -5.15 -3.39
CA PHE A 99 15.02 -4.00 -4.14
C PHE A 99 15.80 -3.00 -3.28
N SER A 100 15.33 -2.71 -2.06
CA SER A 100 16.06 -1.88 -1.12
C SER A 100 17.41 -2.50 -0.74
N ASP A 101 17.47 -3.81 -0.54
CA ASP A 101 18.71 -4.51 -0.21
C ASP A 101 19.70 -4.45 -1.37
N ALA A 102 19.25 -4.62 -2.63
CA ALA A 102 20.09 -4.45 -3.81
C ALA A 102 20.66 -3.03 -3.94
N ILE A 103 19.88 -2.01 -3.58
CA ILE A 103 20.38 -0.61 -3.52
C ILE A 103 21.40 -0.45 -2.39
N GLY A 104 21.17 -1.07 -1.23
CA GLY A 104 22.12 -1.06 -0.12
C GLY A 104 23.46 -1.72 -0.47
N GLU A 105 23.42 -2.85 -1.19
CA GLU A 105 24.62 -3.51 -1.71
C GLU A 105 25.36 -2.62 -2.72
N TYR A 106 24.63 -1.98 -3.64
CA TYR A 106 25.22 -1.02 -4.58
C TYR A 106 25.88 0.16 -3.85
N ALA A 107 25.24 0.70 -2.82
CA ALA A 107 25.78 1.82 -2.05
C ALA A 107 27.03 1.44 -1.26
N ALA A 108 27.08 0.21 -0.71
CA ALA A 108 28.20 -0.27 0.06
C ALA A 108 29.45 -0.59 -0.79
N ASP A 109 29.27 -1.06 -2.03
CA ASP A 109 30.37 -1.39 -2.94
C ASP A 109 30.02 -1.10 -4.42
N PRO A 110 29.97 0.18 -4.83
CA PRO A 110 29.55 0.56 -6.17
C PRO A 110 30.51 0.08 -7.28
N GLU A 111 31.76 -0.24 -6.95
CA GLU A 111 32.74 -0.74 -7.91
C GLU A 111 32.51 -2.21 -8.29
N ASN A 112 31.93 -3.01 -7.37
CA ASN A 112 31.66 -4.43 -7.57
C ASN A 112 30.16 -4.76 -7.58
N ALA A 113 29.30 -3.76 -7.50
CA ALA A 113 27.85 -3.94 -7.44
C ALA A 113 27.28 -4.66 -8.65
N ASP A 114 26.33 -5.57 -8.40
CA ASP A 114 25.57 -6.21 -9.47
C ASP A 114 24.41 -5.31 -9.91
N ILE A 115 24.67 -4.51 -10.95
CA ILE A 115 23.66 -3.63 -11.55
C ILE A 115 22.46 -4.41 -12.11
N ASN A 116 22.65 -5.68 -12.46
CA ASN A 116 21.54 -6.52 -12.89
C ASN A 116 20.65 -6.86 -11.71
N ALA A 117 21.19 -7.10 -10.51
CA ALA A 117 20.38 -7.35 -9.32
C ALA A 117 19.45 -6.16 -9.00
N VAL A 118 19.94 -4.92 -9.10
CA VAL A 118 19.09 -3.72 -8.93
C VAL A 118 17.98 -3.68 -9.98
N SER A 119 18.31 -3.97 -11.23
CA SER A 119 17.34 -3.95 -12.35
C SER A 119 16.30 -5.07 -12.25
N ASP A 120 16.74 -6.28 -11.88
CA ASP A 120 15.91 -7.46 -11.70
C ASP A 120 14.96 -7.29 -10.51
N SER A 121 15.45 -6.74 -9.38
CA SER A 121 14.61 -6.42 -8.24
C SER A 121 13.60 -5.32 -8.55
N ALA A 122 13.96 -4.30 -9.34
CA ALA A 122 13.00 -3.30 -9.81
C ALA A 122 11.89 -3.90 -10.69
N ALA A 123 12.25 -4.84 -11.57
CA ALA A 123 11.27 -5.58 -12.38
C ALA A 123 10.36 -6.46 -11.49
N ALA A 124 10.92 -7.12 -10.48
CA ALA A 124 10.17 -7.92 -9.51
C ALA A 124 9.15 -7.07 -8.74
N VAL A 125 9.52 -5.85 -8.32
CA VAL A 125 8.58 -4.89 -7.72
C VAL A 125 7.43 -4.57 -8.67
N ALA A 126 7.74 -4.26 -9.94
CA ALA A 126 6.70 -3.96 -10.94
C ALA A 126 5.74 -5.14 -11.17
N ASP A 127 6.28 -6.36 -11.23
CA ASP A 127 5.51 -7.59 -11.35
C ASP A 127 4.64 -7.85 -10.10
N ALA A 128 5.18 -7.62 -8.90
CA ALA A 128 4.46 -7.82 -7.64
C ALA A 128 3.31 -6.81 -7.44
N VAL A 129 3.42 -5.60 -8.02
CA VAL A 129 2.35 -4.60 -7.99
C VAL A 129 1.20 -4.92 -8.96
N THR A 130 1.42 -5.74 -10.00
CA THR A 130 0.37 -6.08 -10.99
C THR A 130 -0.82 -6.84 -10.38
N PRO A 131 -0.62 -7.90 -9.57
CA PRO A 131 -1.70 -8.54 -8.81
C PRO A 131 -2.45 -7.57 -7.90
N LEU A 132 -1.75 -6.61 -7.29
CA LEU A 132 -2.36 -5.61 -6.42
C LEU A 132 -3.28 -4.66 -7.19
N GLN A 133 -2.88 -4.23 -8.39
CA GLN A 133 -3.75 -3.44 -9.26
C GLN A 133 -5.02 -4.22 -9.62
N THR A 134 -4.89 -5.51 -9.95
CA THR A 134 -6.04 -6.36 -10.29
C THR A 134 -6.96 -6.54 -9.08
N THR A 135 -6.39 -6.82 -7.90
CA THR A 135 -7.16 -6.98 -6.66
C THR A 135 -7.83 -5.67 -6.26
N CYS A 136 -7.13 -4.53 -6.33
CA CYS A 136 -7.63 -3.25 -5.82
C CYS A 136 -8.42 -2.40 -6.82
N SER A 137 -8.50 -2.80 -8.09
CA SER A 137 -9.39 -2.19 -9.10
C SER A 137 -10.75 -2.86 -9.23
N ALA A 138 -10.92 -4.05 -8.62
CA ALA A 138 -12.13 -4.88 -8.66
C ALA A 138 -13.08 -4.63 -7.49
#